data_AF-A0A7Y7QJT4-F1
#
_entry.id   AF-A0A7Y7QJT4-F1
#
_cell.length_a   1.000
_cell.length_b   1.000
_cell.length_c   1.000
_cell.angle_alpha   90.00
_cell.angle_beta   90.00
_cell.angle_gamma   90.00
#
_symmetry.space_group_name_H-M   'P 1'
#
loop_
_entity.id
_entity.type
_entity.pdbx_description
1 polymer ?
#
loop_
_entity_poly.entity_id
_entity_poly.type
_entity_poly.pdbx_seq_one_letter_code
_entity_poly.pdbx_strand_id
1 'polypeptide(L)'
;MGGKFPNLIEFETEQEYKELFISEYIEKEFKTHDGIIIKVQEGHFEHIFYRDKGTPNVYFDKWLARRILFLRPIVENVTGNIEIYDGPNFKSKRDERSYIYVYGKICIFLGKMGNGNFFPITAYQKNNKELERIRKSKNIKRIV
;
A
#
# COMPACT_ATOMS: atom_id res chain seq x y z
N MET A 1 -2.68 -7.46 -21.76
CA MET A 1 -2.49 -8.76 -21.09
C MET A 1 -2.69 -8.55 -19.59
N GLY A 2 -3.68 -9.19 -18.97
CA GLY A 2 -3.93 -9.06 -17.53
C GLY A 2 -2.84 -9.79 -16.76
N GLY A 3 -1.97 -9.05 -16.05
CA GLY A 3 -0.96 -9.65 -15.20
C GLY A 3 -1.63 -10.50 -14.12
N LYS A 4 -1.24 -11.78 -14.05
CA LYS A 4 -1.67 -12.65 -12.95
C LYS A 4 -1.03 -12.13 -11.67
N PHE A 5 -1.86 -11.75 -10.68
CA PHE A 5 -1.35 -11.48 -9.35
C PHE A 5 -0.75 -12.76 -8.74
N PRO A 6 0.24 -12.64 -7.83
CA PRO A 6 0.79 -13.78 -7.11
C PRO A 6 -0.30 -14.57 -6.37
N ASN A 7 0.02 -15.82 -6.01
CA ASN A 7 -0.84 -16.59 -5.11
C ASN A 7 -0.81 -15.98 -3.69
N LEU A 8 -1.85 -16.28 -2.90
CA LEU A 8 -1.83 -15.96 -1.47
C LEU A 8 -0.73 -16.79 -0.80
N ILE A 9 0.09 -16.14 0.01
CA ILE A 9 1.08 -16.80 0.86
C ILE A 9 0.42 -17.22 2.15
N GLU A 10 0.75 -18.39 2.67
CA GLU A 10 0.30 -18.87 3.97
C GLU A 10 1.53 -19.29 4.80
N PHE A 11 1.89 -18.43 5.76
CA PHE A 11 2.84 -18.79 6.82
C PHE A 11 2.13 -19.02 8.15
N GLU A 12 2.78 -19.78 9.03
CA GLU A 12 2.28 -20.09 10.35
C GLU A 12 2.45 -18.88 11.28
N THR A 13 3.64 -18.29 11.24
CA THR A 13 4.10 -17.24 12.15
C THR A 13 4.14 -15.86 11.48
N GLU A 14 4.10 -14.82 12.30
CA GLU A 14 4.32 -13.44 11.85
C GLU A 14 5.75 -13.21 11.36
N GLN A 15 6.72 -13.84 12.03
CA GLN A 15 8.14 -13.68 11.73
C GLN A 15 8.46 -14.06 10.28
N GLU A 16 7.86 -15.13 9.77
CA GLU A 16 8.00 -15.54 8.36
C GLU A 16 7.47 -14.47 7.39
N TYR A 17 6.37 -13.79 7.72
CA TYR A 17 5.88 -12.67 6.91
C TYR A 17 6.84 -11.47 6.96
N LYS A 18 7.46 -11.21 8.12
CA LYS A 18 8.43 -10.12 8.29
C LYS A 18 9.71 -10.39 7.50
N GLU A 19 10.20 -11.62 7.50
CA GLU A 19 11.35 -12.04 6.69
C GLU A 19 11.05 -11.93 5.18
N LEU A 20 9.85 -12.34 4.77
CA LEU A 20 9.41 -12.14 3.39
C LEU A 20 9.30 -10.64 3.03
N PHE A 21 8.87 -9.80 3.98
CA PHE A 21 8.80 -8.35 3.77
C PHE A 21 10.19 -7.75 3.55
N ILE A 22 11.16 -8.12 4.38
CA ILE A 22 12.54 -7.63 4.30
C ILE A 22 13.14 -8.01 2.94
N SER A 23 13.09 -9.29 2.61
CA SER A 23 13.66 -9.81 1.35
C SER A 23 13.01 -9.24 0.09
N GLU A 24 11.69 -8.99 0.11
CA GLU A 24 10.98 -8.51 -1.08
C GLU A 24 10.95 -6.99 -1.24
N TYR A 25 11.00 -6.23 -0.14
CA TYR A 25 10.75 -4.79 -0.18
C TYR A 25 11.87 -3.91 0.36
N ILE A 26 12.76 -4.47 1.20
CA ILE A 26 13.89 -3.71 1.77
C ILE A 26 15.17 -4.04 1.00
N GLU A 27 15.46 -5.32 0.79
CA GLU A 27 16.69 -5.76 0.12
C GLU A 27 16.65 -5.56 -1.39
N LYS A 28 15.45 -5.50 -1.97
CA LYS A 28 15.22 -5.29 -3.40
C LYS A 28 14.70 -3.88 -3.65
N GLU A 29 15.15 -3.25 -4.73
CA GLU A 29 14.57 -1.97 -5.18
C GLU A 29 13.06 -2.14 -5.38
N PHE A 30 12.28 -1.25 -4.76
CA PHE A 30 10.84 -1.15 -4.96
C PHE A 30 10.54 0.24 -5.48
N LYS A 31 9.80 0.35 -6.58
CA LYS A 31 9.49 1.65 -7.20
C LYS A 31 8.02 1.76 -7.60
N THR A 32 7.59 2.97 -7.91
CA THR A 32 6.29 3.24 -8.51
C THR A 32 6.31 2.98 -10.01
N HIS A 33 5.12 2.90 -10.60
CA HIS A 33 4.90 2.76 -12.04
C HIS A 33 5.58 3.83 -12.91
N ASP A 34 5.83 5.02 -12.36
CA ASP A 34 6.54 6.12 -13.02
C ASP A 34 8.04 6.18 -12.63
N GLY A 35 8.55 5.15 -11.97
CA GLY A 35 9.98 4.96 -11.70
C GLY A 35 10.50 5.62 -10.42
N ILE A 36 9.64 6.15 -9.56
CA ILE A 36 10.05 6.79 -8.30
C ILE A 36 10.33 5.72 -7.25
N ILE A 37 11.50 5.80 -6.61
CA ILE A 37 11.92 4.82 -5.62
C ILE A 37 11.05 4.93 -4.36
N ILE A 38 10.64 3.77 -3.87
CA ILE A 38 9.94 3.59 -2.60
C ILE A 38 10.96 3.10 -1.58
N LYS A 39 11.24 3.92 -0.57
CA LYS A 39 12.13 3.56 0.53
C LYS A 39 11.33 2.83 1.60
N VAL A 40 11.58 1.54 1.73
CA VAL A 40 10.95 0.68 2.74
C VAL A 40 11.96 0.43 3.86
N GLN A 41 11.48 0.43 5.09
CA GLN A 41 12.24 0.18 6.31
C GLN A 41 11.50 -0.88 7.12
N GLU A 42 12.20 -1.54 8.05
CA GLU A 42 11.62 -2.61 8.85
C GLU A 42 10.36 -2.18 9.61
N GLY A 43 10.37 -0.99 10.22
CA GLY A 43 9.22 -0.45 10.96
C GLY A 43 7.98 -0.17 10.10
N HIS A 44 8.09 -0.20 8.76
CA HIS A 44 6.92 -0.11 7.88
C HIS A 44 6.10 -1.40 7.86
N PHE A 45 6.68 -2.54 8.26
CA PHE A 45 5.95 -3.80 8.32
C PHE A 45 4.72 -3.65 9.22
N GLU A 46 4.90 -3.10 10.42
CA GLU A 46 3.84 -2.90 11.39
C GLU A 46 2.80 -1.90 10.86
N HIS A 47 3.23 -0.79 10.24
CA HIS A 47 2.31 0.19 9.64
C HIS A 47 1.43 -0.37 8.51
N ILE A 48 1.94 -1.34 7.77
CA ILE A 48 1.23 -1.97 6.66
C ILE A 48 0.31 -3.07 7.17
N PHE A 49 0.83 -3.99 7.98
CA PHE A 49 0.18 -5.26 8.32
C PHE A 49 -0.48 -5.29 9.69
N TYR A 50 -0.37 -4.24 10.50
CA TYR A 50 -1.13 -4.14 11.75
C TYR A 50 -2.34 -3.21 11.62
N ARG A 51 -3.32 -3.44 12.48
CA ARG A 51 -4.60 -2.72 12.50
C ARG A 51 -4.95 -2.26 13.90
N ASP A 52 -5.49 -1.06 13.97
CA ASP A 52 -6.19 -0.54 15.14
C ASP A 52 -7.71 -0.62 14.88
N LYS A 53 -8.47 -1.17 15.83
CA LYS A 53 -9.94 -1.25 15.81
C LYS A 53 -10.62 -0.12 16.61
N GLY A 54 -9.93 1.00 16.82
CA GLY A 54 -10.38 2.08 17.70
C GLY A 54 -10.12 1.77 19.19
N THR A 55 -9.14 0.92 19.47
CA THR A 55 -8.72 0.51 20.82
C THR A 55 -7.20 0.59 20.88
N PRO A 56 -6.57 0.83 22.05
CA PRO A 56 -5.12 0.93 22.15
C PRO A 56 -4.34 -0.33 21.71
N ASN A 57 -5.03 -1.45 21.46
CA ASN A 57 -4.42 -2.69 21.00
C ASN A 57 -4.36 -2.74 19.46
N VAL A 58 -3.14 -2.69 18.93
CA VAL A 58 -2.82 -3.01 17.55
C VAL A 58 -2.72 -4.54 17.39
N TYR A 59 -3.26 -5.10 16.31
CA TYR A 59 -3.16 -6.54 16.01
C TYR A 59 -2.64 -6.79 14.61
N PHE A 60 -1.92 -7.90 14.43
CA PHE A 60 -1.43 -8.37 13.15
C PHE A 60 -2.59 -8.88 12.26
N ASP A 61 -2.77 -8.26 11.10
CA ASP A 61 -3.78 -8.61 10.10
C ASP A 61 -3.21 -9.67 9.15
N LYS A 62 -3.26 -10.93 9.59
CA LYS A 62 -2.79 -12.08 8.81
C LYS A 62 -3.44 -12.13 7.43
N TRP A 63 -4.70 -11.73 7.27
CA TRP A 63 -5.39 -11.75 5.98
C TRP A 63 -4.77 -10.77 4.98
N LEU A 64 -4.34 -9.59 5.43
CA LEU A 64 -3.55 -8.68 4.63
C LEU A 64 -2.14 -9.23 4.37
N ALA A 65 -1.48 -9.77 5.39
CA ALA A 65 -0.13 -10.32 5.27
C ALA A 65 -0.02 -11.45 4.23
N ARG A 66 -1.07 -12.27 4.10
CA ARG A 66 -1.18 -13.28 3.02
C ARG A 66 -1.07 -12.70 1.59
N ARG A 67 -1.30 -11.40 1.42
CA ARG A 67 -1.20 -10.66 0.16
C ARG A 67 0.06 -9.81 0.08
N ILE A 68 1.04 -10.05 0.94
CA ILE A 68 2.29 -9.29 0.98
C ILE A 68 2.93 -9.13 -0.41
N LEU A 69 2.94 -10.17 -1.25
CA LEU A 69 3.50 -10.10 -2.61
C LEU A 69 2.66 -9.30 -3.62
N PHE A 70 1.45 -8.87 -3.26
CA PHE A 70 0.58 -8.12 -4.17
C PHE A 70 0.99 -6.65 -4.25
N LEU A 71 1.71 -6.11 -3.26
CA LEU A 71 2.06 -4.69 -3.23
C LEU A 71 2.90 -4.31 -4.46
N ARG A 72 3.92 -5.12 -4.78
CA ARG A 72 4.80 -4.88 -5.93
C ARG A 72 4.06 -4.78 -7.26
N PRO A 73 3.27 -5.77 -7.71
CA PRO A 73 2.54 -5.68 -8.97
C PRO A 73 1.46 -4.59 -8.98
N ILE A 74 0.86 -4.24 -7.84
CA ILE A 74 -0.09 -3.11 -7.76
C ILE A 74 0.62 -1.78 -8.03
N VAL A 75 1.85 -1.63 -7.51
CA VAL A 75 2.55 -0.34 -7.48
C VAL A 75 3.49 -0.15 -8.68
N GLU A 76 4.20 -1.19 -9.12
CA GLU A 76 5.18 -1.14 -10.22
C GLU A 76 4.54 -1.36 -11.59
N ASN A 77 3.63 -2.34 -11.69
CA ASN A 77 3.22 -2.91 -12.97
C ASN A 77 1.76 -2.62 -13.26
N VAL A 78 1.29 -1.39 -13.01
CA VAL A 78 -0.10 -0.92 -13.14
C VAL A 78 -0.82 -1.65 -14.28
N THR A 79 -1.54 -2.72 -13.91
CA THR A 79 -2.37 -3.53 -14.80
C THR A 79 -3.79 -2.99 -14.78
N GLY A 80 -4.56 -3.30 -15.83
CA GLY A 80 -5.74 -2.51 -16.24
C GLY A 80 -6.83 -2.23 -15.21
N ASN A 81 -6.92 -2.95 -14.08
CA ASN A 81 -7.94 -2.72 -13.04
C ASN A 81 -7.44 -1.88 -11.85
N ILE A 82 -6.28 -1.24 -11.97
CA ILE A 82 -5.71 -0.39 -10.93
C ILE A 82 -6.08 1.07 -11.21
N GLU A 83 -6.77 1.70 -10.26
CA GLU A 83 -7.01 3.14 -10.27
C GLU A 83 -5.88 3.81 -9.45
N ILE A 84 -5.28 4.88 -9.98
CA ILE A 84 -4.24 5.63 -9.28
C ILE A 84 -4.70 7.05 -9.06
N TYR A 85 -4.54 7.52 -7.84
CA TYR A 85 -4.84 8.89 -7.47
C TYR A 85 -3.60 9.58 -6.91
N ASP A 86 -3.43 10.85 -7.26
CA ASP A 86 -2.42 11.76 -6.70
C ASP A 86 -3.12 12.89 -5.95
N GLY A 87 -2.67 13.15 -4.72
CA GLY A 87 -3.08 14.33 -3.97
C GLY A 87 -2.80 14.20 -2.47
N PRO A 88 -3.15 15.21 -1.67
CA PRO A 88 -2.96 15.21 -0.23
C PRO A 88 -3.67 14.02 0.46
N ASN A 89 -3.01 13.51 1.49
CA ASN A 89 -3.54 12.44 2.33
C ASN A 89 -4.89 12.83 2.98
N PHE A 90 -5.92 12.01 2.78
CA PHE A 90 -7.29 12.15 3.28
C PHE A 90 -7.44 12.45 4.79
N LYS A 91 -6.46 12.08 5.60
CA LYS A 91 -6.52 12.19 7.07
C LYS A 91 -5.47 13.13 7.66
N SER A 92 -4.49 13.59 6.87
CA SER A 92 -3.40 14.42 7.38
C SER A 92 -3.71 15.90 7.17
N LYS A 93 -3.40 16.73 8.17
CA LYS A 93 -3.35 18.20 8.03
C LYS A 93 -2.05 18.68 7.36
N ARG A 94 -1.10 17.78 7.14
CA ARG A 94 0.17 18.07 6.46
C ARG A 94 -0.03 17.88 4.96
N ASP A 95 0.55 18.78 4.16
CA ASP A 95 0.52 18.74 2.69
C ASP A 95 1.43 17.61 2.14
N GLU A 96 1.16 16.39 2.60
CA GLU A 96 1.85 15.18 2.21
C GLU A 96 1.15 14.64 0.96
N ARG A 97 1.62 15.10 -0.22
CA ARG A 97 1.24 14.48 -1.49
C ARG A 97 1.44 12.98 -1.40
N SER A 98 0.42 12.23 -1.79
CA SER A 98 0.38 10.78 -1.67
C SER A 98 -0.13 10.14 -2.95
N TYR A 99 0.46 9.02 -3.34
CA TYR A 99 -0.17 8.13 -4.30
C TYR A 99 -1.12 7.17 -3.58
N ILE A 100 -2.28 6.95 -4.20
CA ILE A 100 -3.28 5.99 -3.74
C ILE A 100 -3.57 5.04 -4.88
N TYR A 101 -3.11 3.80 -4.72
CA TYR A 101 -3.36 2.72 -5.66
C TYR A 101 -4.58 1.94 -5.18
N VAL A 102 -5.61 1.82 -6.02
CA VAL A 102 -6.82 1.07 -5.70
C VAL A 102 -6.92 -0.12 -6.64
N TYR A 103 -6.91 -1.33 -6.07
CA TYR A 103 -7.12 -2.59 -6.77
C TYR A 103 -8.23 -3.40 -6.10
N GLY A 104 -9.41 -3.42 -6.72
CA GLY A 104 -10.60 -4.03 -6.11
C GLY A 104 -10.95 -3.35 -4.79
N LYS A 105 -10.69 -4.03 -3.66
CA LYS A 105 -10.87 -3.50 -2.30
C LYS A 105 -9.56 -3.13 -1.61
N ILE A 106 -8.42 -3.33 -2.25
CA ILE A 106 -7.11 -3.03 -1.67
C ILE A 106 -6.73 -1.61 -2.06
N CYS A 107 -6.33 -0.81 -1.08
CA CYS A 107 -5.80 0.54 -1.25
C CYS A 107 -4.38 0.60 -0.69
N ILE A 108 -3.40 1.00 -1.49
CA ILE A 108 -2.02 1.25 -1.02
C ILE A 108 -1.79 2.75 -1.02
N PHE A 109 -1.35 3.29 0.11
CA PHE A 109 -1.04 4.70 0.29
C PHE A 109 0.47 4.87 0.38
N LEU A 110 1.05 5.67 -0.51
CA LEU A 110 2.45 6.05 -0.49
C LEU A 110 2.58 7.53 -0.15
N GLY A 111 3.40 7.88 0.83
CA GLY A 111 3.68 9.26 1.21
C GLY A 111 4.96 9.77 0.55
N LYS A 112 4.94 11.02 0.07
CA LYS A 112 6.14 11.64 -0.50
C LYS A 112 7.09 12.10 0.60
N MET A 113 8.36 11.73 0.50
CA MET A 113 9.45 12.24 1.31
C MET A 113 9.96 13.58 0.76
N GLY A 114 10.58 14.41 1.61
CA GLY A 114 11.17 15.69 1.21
C GLY A 114 12.28 15.58 0.15
N ASN A 115 12.88 14.40 -0.03
CA ASN A 115 13.91 14.12 -1.04
C ASN A 115 13.35 13.62 -2.39
N GLY A 116 12.03 13.63 -2.58
CA GLY A 116 11.38 13.21 -3.82
C GLY A 116 11.04 11.72 -3.92
N ASN A 117 11.51 10.88 -2.98
CA ASN A 117 11.15 9.47 -2.91
C ASN A 117 9.77 9.27 -2.26
N PHE A 118 9.24 8.04 -2.33
CA PHE A 118 8.05 7.63 -1.59
C PHE A 118 8.40 6.70 -0.43
N PHE A 119 7.51 6.60 0.55
CA PHE A 119 7.51 5.55 1.57
C PHE A 119 6.09 4.98 1.71
N PRO A 120 5.94 3.68 2.01
CA PRO A 120 4.62 3.11 2.24
C PRO A 120 4.06 3.64 3.56
N ILE A 121 2.92 4.33 3.48
CA ILE A 121 2.20 4.75 4.68
C ILE A 121 1.42 3.55 5.24
N THR A 122 0.70 2.84 4.37
CA THR A 122 -0.14 1.68 4.75
C THR A 122 -0.80 1.03 3.53
N ALA A 123 -1.24 -0.22 3.67
CA ALA A 123 -2.17 -0.87 2.75
C ALA A 123 -3.47 -1.21 3.50
N TYR A 124 -4.64 -0.81 3.01
CA TYR A 124 -5.94 -1.11 3.61
C TYR A 124 -6.81 -1.97 2.71
N GLN A 125 -7.59 -2.86 3.31
CA GLN A 125 -8.82 -3.29 2.68
C GLN A 125 -9.92 -2.26 2.99
N LYS A 126 -10.58 -1.75 1.96
CA LYS A 126 -11.66 -0.77 2.04
C LYS A 126 -12.99 -1.40 1.68
N ASN A 127 -14.06 -0.99 2.38
CA ASN A 127 -15.42 -1.32 1.96
C ASN A 127 -15.88 -0.42 0.79
N ASN A 128 -16.99 -0.76 0.15
CA ASN A 128 -17.48 -0.04 -1.03
C ASN A 128 -17.77 1.44 -0.73
N LYS A 129 -18.25 1.77 0.48
CA LYS A 129 -18.53 3.16 0.88
C LYS A 129 -17.25 3.98 1.03
N GLU A 130 -16.18 3.38 1.54
CA GLU A 130 -14.86 4.02 1.63
C GLU A 130 -14.21 4.19 0.26
N LEU A 131 -14.33 3.20 -0.63
CA LEU A 131 -13.84 3.32 -2.02
C LEU A 131 -14.55 4.46 -2.75
N GLU A 132 -15.88 4.56 -2.62
CA GLU A 132 -16.66 5.66 -3.19
C GLU A 132 -16.20 7.03 -2.67
N ARG A 133 -15.83 7.13 -1.38
CA ARG A 133 -15.27 8.36 -0.81
C ARG A 133 -13.94 8.74 -1.44
N ILE A 134 -13.08 7.75 -1.74
CA ILE A 134 -11.82 7.99 -2.45
C ILE A 134 -12.14 8.52 -3.85
N ARG A 135 -12.96 7.79 -4.61
CA ARG A 135 -13.31 8.12 -6.00
C ARG A 135 -13.98 9.48 -6.18
N LYS A 136 -14.78 9.92 -5.20
CA LYS A 136 -15.53 11.20 -5.24
C LYS A 136 -14.80 12.37 -4.58
N SER A 137 -13.60 12.14 -4.05
CA SER A 137 -12.85 13.20 -3.39
C SER A 137 -12.40 14.27 -4.37
N LYS A 138 -12.65 15.53 -4.03
CA LYS A 138 -12.19 16.69 -4.81
C LYS A 138 -10.71 17.02 -4.57
N ASN A 139 -10.11 16.44 -3.52
CA ASN A 139 -8.76 16.77 -3.09
C ASN A 139 -7.70 15.92 -3.80
N ILE A 140 -8.09 14.82 -4.44
CA ILE A 140 -7.17 13.95 -5.19
C ILE A 140 -7.60 13.90 -6.64
N LYS A 141 -6.64 13.75 -7.54
CA LYS A 141 -6.86 13.64 -8.97
C LYS A 141 -6.55 12.21 -9.40
N ARG A 142 -7.49 11.57 -10.11
CA ARG A 142 -7.23 10.30 -10.78
C ARG A 142 -6.24 10.54 -11.92
N ILE A 143 -5.15 9.78 -11.94
CA ILE A 143 -4.10 9.86 -12.97
C ILE A 143 -4.03 8.60 -13.84
N VAL A 144 -4.57 7.47 -13.35
CA VAL A 144 -4.80 6.22 -14.11
C VAL A 144 -6.13 5.60 -13.69
#